data_AF-A0A6A5UT63-F1
#
_entry.id   AF-A0A6A5UT63-F1
#
_cell.length_a   1.000
_cell.length_b   1.000
_cell.length_c   1.000
_cell.angle_alpha   90.00
_cell.angle_beta   90.00
_cell.angle_gamma   90.00
#
_symmetry.space_group_name_H-M   'P 1'
#
loop_
_entity.id
_entity.type
_entity.pdbx_description
1 polymer ?
#
loop_
_entity_poly.entity_id
_entity_poly.type
_entity_poly.pdbx_seq_one_letter_code
_entity_poly.pdbx_strand_id
1 'polypeptide(L)'
;MIRRGRAEGWLKEPIEGLTAWATFHGVVFNGIKIGPLPGYEDRGSAVIAKRNLNGDIEEPLMTIPKELVLSRQNIELFAKSDQHLRELLQALGDFGRTTRGAVLTFLVMQASLCCPDIKDIGVHTPLTDYIKYLPDELLPTFWTEEEHELLEGTTLRSATRAKMNSLLREFETFRTATGPISWCARYWWDEEDGLLTFDDWLRVDAMYRSRALEVPGVGDAMVPCIDMANHASGHATAALYETDDDGNALLELRQGKYISPGEEITITYGDDKGACENIFSYGFIEDTMSSAKVMFLNLDVPDDDPLRPAKIYVCNTAPGFRLVHKEDTVEWEGDFVWLVVVNEEDGIDFKVRQTVDGEKEIQAFWKESELNDASKIRAYLEKDPLWEVFQLRAVVLMQGRVHAQIERLHVVGSPEREGTVRERPWHLAARLRTLELELLRKTAEILDNKRATLLDSETIQRYLGLIDDDDDKGDEEEVDFT
;
A
#
# COMPACT_ATOMS: atom_id res chain seq x y z
N MET A 1 19.00 16.34 8.61
CA MET A 1 19.01 16.34 10.08
C MET A 1 19.15 14.92 10.68
N ILE A 2 18.20 14.01 10.45
CA ILE A 2 18.11 12.67 11.03
C ILE A 2 19.37 11.86 10.74
N ARG A 3 19.81 11.77 9.48
CA ARG A 3 21.04 11.04 9.12
C ARG A 3 22.27 11.51 9.90
N ARG A 4 22.43 12.84 10.04
CA ARG A 4 23.49 13.46 10.84
C ARG A 4 23.34 13.07 12.31
N GLY A 5 22.13 13.14 12.86
CA GLY A 5 21.89 12.76 14.26
C GLY A 5 22.10 11.30 14.58
N ARG A 6 21.85 10.41 13.63
CA ARG A 6 22.21 8.99 13.74
C ARG A 6 23.73 8.80 13.75
N ALA A 7 24.46 9.52 12.89
CA ALA A 7 25.92 9.42 12.79
C ALA A 7 26.65 10.04 13.99
N GLU A 8 26.14 11.15 14.52
CA GLU A 8 26.70 11.85 15.69
C GLU A 8 26.20 11.27 17.03
N GLY A 9 25.17 10.42 17.00
CA GLY A 9 24.70 9.65 18.16
C GLY A 9 23.59 10.30 18.99
N TRP A 10 23.22 11.56 18.75
CA TRP A 10 22.17 12.23 19.53
C TRP A 10 20.73 11.82 19.14
N LEU A 11 20.56 11.17 17.98
CA LEU A 11 19.28 10.62 17.54
C LEU A 11 19.31 9.08 17.51
N LYS A 12 20.08 8.40 18.36
CA LYS A 12 20.13 6.93 18.35
C LYS A 12 20.30 6.39 19.76
N GLU A 13 19.49 5.40 20.11
CA GLU A 13 19.63 4.65 21.35
C GLU A 13 19.75 3.14 21.06
N PRO A 14 20.52 2.36 21.85
CA PRO A 14 20.56 0.91 21.73
C PRO A 14 19.20 0.29 22.06
N ILE A 15 18.73 -0.68 21.27
CA ILE A 15 17.41 -1.30 21.46
C ILE A 15 17.27 -1.97 22.83
N GLU A 16 18.37 -2.41 23.42
CA GLU A 16 18.40 -3.01 24.76
C GLU A 16 17.85 -2.05 25.84
N GLY A 17 17.96 -0.74 25.61
CA GLY A 17 17.40 0.30 26.49
C GLY A 17 15.89 0.47 26.39
N LEU A 18 15.26 0.03 25.29
CA LEU A 18 13.84 0.30 25.01
C LEU A 18 12.91 -0.27 26.10
N THR A 19 13.19 -1.47 26.60
CA THR A 19 12.34 -2.08 27.65
C THR A 19 12.37 -1.27 28.94
N ALA A 20 13.54 -0.70 29.30
CA ALA A 20 13.69 0.12 30.50
C ALA A 20 12.97 1.46 30.35
N TRP A 21 13.12 2.12 29.19
CA TRP A 21 12.36 3.32 28.82
C TRP A 21 10.86 3.05 28.88
N ALA A 22 10.39 1.98 28.22
CA ALA A 22 8.99 1.64 28.13
C ALA A 22 8.37 1.37 29.51
N THR A 23 9.06 0.60 30.36
CA THR A 23 8.61 0.32 31.73
C THR A 23 8.52 1.60 32.57
N PHE A 24 9.49 2.50 32.43
CA PHE A 24 9.47 3.80 33.11
C PHE A 24 8.28 4.66 32.70
N HIS A 25 7.83 4.54 31.45
CA HIS A 25 6.67 5.24 30.91
C HIS A 25 5.34 4.45 31.03
N GLY A 26 5.31 3.40 31.85
CA GLY A 26 4.07 2.69 32.19
C GLY A 26 3.69 1.55 31.24
N VAL A 27 4.55 1.17 30.30
CA VAL A 27 4.36 -0.06 29.51
C VAL A 27 4.59 -1.28 30.41
N VAL A 28 3.63 -2.20 30.42
CA VAL A 28 3.73 -3.45 31.17
C VAL A 28 4.13 -4.57 30.21
N PHE A 29 5.10 -5.40 30.62
CA PHE A 29 5.54 -6.58 29.87
C PHE A 29 5.29 -7.84 30.70
N ASN A 30 4.59 -8.82 30.13
CA ASN A 30 4.35 -10.13 30.73
C ASN A 30 5.11 -11.21 29.97
N GLY A 31 6.17 -11.76 30.58
CA GLY A 31 6.85 -12.93 30.05
C GLY A 31 7.62 -12.72 28.73
N ILE A 32 7.85 -11.47 28.31
CA ILE A 32 8.52 -11.11 27.05
C ILE A 32 9.67 -10.12 27.22
N LYS A 33 10.53 -9.98 26.19
CA LYS A 33 11.48 -8.88 25.98
C LYS A 33 11.42 -8.42 24.53
N ILE A 34 11.98 -7.23 24.29
CA ILE A 34 12.28 -6.75 22.94
C ILE A 34 13.79 -6.79 22.72
N GLY A 35 14.21 -7.19 21.53
CA GLY A 35 15.62 -7.15 21.14
C GLY A 35 15.88 -7.96 19.87
N PRO A 36 17.14 -8.06 19.43
CA PRO A 36 17.49 -8.86 18.26
C PRO A 36 17.24 -10.35 18.54
N LEU A 37 16.75 -11.07 17.53
CA LEU A 37 16.61 -12.51 17.57
C LEU A 37 17.96 -13.16 17.20
N PRO A 38 18.54 -14.03 18.04
CA PRO A 38 19.83 -14.65 17.75
C PRO A 38 19.83 -15.41 16.41
N GLY A 39 20.78 -15.09 15.53
CA GLY A 39 20.89 -15.68 14.18
C GLY A 39 19.98 -15.07 13.12
N TYR A 40 19.18 -14.06 13.47
CA TYR A 40 18.29 -13.29 12.58
C TYR A 40 18.41 -11.78 12.85
N GLU A 41 19.61 -11.33 13.21
CA GLU A 41 19.87 -9.93 13.56
C GLU A 41 19.59 -8.97 12.39
N ASP A 42 19.59 -9.47 11.15
CA ASP A 42 19.25 -8.74 9.92
C ASP A 42 17.76 -8.41 9.79
N ARG A 43 16.90 -9.09 10.56
CA ARG A 43 15.46 -8.82 10.68
C ARG A 43 15.15 -7.66 11.62
N GLY A 44 16.17 -7.12 12.29
CA GLY A 44 16.01 -6.03 13.25
C GLY A 44 15.59 -6.55 14.62
N SER A 45 14.69 -5.81 15.26
CA SER A 45 14.22 -6.15 16.60
C SER A 45 12.97 -7.02 16.53
N ALA A 46 12.79 -7.86 17.54
CA ALA A 46 11.67 -8.78 17.67
C ALA A 46 11.10 -8.74 19.08
N VAL A 47 9.86 -9.21 19.24
CA VAL A 47 9.27 -9.55 20.54
C VAL A 47 9.59 -11.02 20.82
N ILE A 48 10.25 -11.30 21.94
CA ILE A 48 10.81 -12.62 22.25
C ILE A 48 10.29 -13.10 23.60
N ALA A 49 9.84 -14.35 23.66
CA ALA A 49 9.39 -14.97 24.89
C ALA A 49 10.56 -15.21 25.88
N LYS A 50 10.37 -14.85 27.15
CA LYS A 50 11.32 -15.14 28.25
C LYS A 50 11.04 -16.47 28.95
N ARG A 51 9.81 -16.96 28.84
CA ARG A 51 9.30 -18.17 29.48
C ARG A 51 8.34 -18.88 28.51
N ASN A 52 7.88 -20.06 28.88
CA ASN A 52 6.76 -20.68 28.17
C ASN A 52 5.51 -19.79 28.30
N LEU A 53 4.83 -19.56 27.18
CA LEU A 53 3.58 -18.79 27.09
C LEU A 53 2.49 -19.67 26.46
N ASN A 54 1.27 -19.56 26.97
CA ASN A 54 0.10 -20.30 26.48
C ASN A 54 -1.10 -19.36 26.26
N GLY A 55 -1.51 -19.18 25.01
CA GLY A 55 -2.57 -18.24 24.63
C GLY A 55 -3.95 -18.56 25.20
N ASP A 56 -4.15 -19.72 25.83
CA ASP A 56 -5.41 -20.07 26.50
C ASP A 56 -5.53 -19.47 27.92
N ILE A 57 -4.42 -19.04 28.53
CA ILE A 57 -4.37 -18.62 29.94
C ILE A 57 -3.55 -17.35 30.20
N GLU A 58 -2.77 -16.87 29.23
CA GLU A 58 -1.95 -15.68 29.41
C GLU A 58 -2.83 -14.42 29.44
N GLU A 59 -2.55 -13.56 30.40
CA GLU A 59 -2.90 -12.13 30.32
C GLU A 59 -2.14 -11.46 29.17
N PRO A 60 -2.54 -10.26 28.72
CA PRO A 60 -1.83 -9.53 27.67
C PRO A 60 -0.31 -9.54 27.87
N LEU A 61 0.42 -9.90 26.82
CA LEU A 61 1.88 -9.97 26.82
C LEU A 61 2.51 -8.58 26.96
N MET A 62 1.80 -7.57 26.45
CA MET A 62 2.21 -6.17 26.52
C MET A 62 0.97 -5.28 26.68
N THR A 63 1.06 -4.26 27.53
CA THR A 63 0.03 -3.21 27.66
C THR A 63 0.71 -1.85 27.55
N ILE A 64 0.28 -1.04 26.59
CA ILE A 64 0.87 0.25 26.22
C ILE A 64 -0.15 1.32 26.58
N PRO A 65 0.19 2.25 27.50
CA PRO A 65 -0.67 3.37 27.83
C PRO A 65 -1.12 4.12 26.58
N LYS A 66 -2.42 4.45 26.50
CA LYS A 66 -3.00 5.12 25.34
C LYS A 66 -2.26 6.39 24.94
N GLU A 67 -1.66 7.10 25.90
CA GLU A 67 -0.92 8.34 25.67
C GLU A 67 0.38 8.14 24.88
N LEU A 68 0.91 6.92 24.83
CA LEU A 68 2.09 6.58 24.04
C LEU A 68 1.75 6.16 22.60
N VAL A 69 0.47 5.89 22.30
CA VAL A 69 0.05 5.52 20.94
C VAL A 69 0.12 6.76 20.03
N LEU A 70 0.90 6.68 18.95
CA LEU A 70 1.04 7.74 17.95
C LEU A 70 -0.14 7.67 16.98
N SER A 71 -1.29 8.16 17.44
CA SER A 71 -2.50 8.34 16.64
C SER A 71 -2.73 9.82 16.31
N ARG A 72 -3.57 10.10 15.31
CA ARG A 72 -3.99 11.48 14.99
C ARG A 72 -4.54 12.19 16.23
N GLN A 73 -5.40 11.50 16.99
CA GLN A 73 -6.08 12.07 18.15
C GLN A 73 -5.09 12.47 19.24
N ASN A 74 -4.09 11.63 19.53
CA ASN A 74 -3.08 11.94 20.54
C ASN A 74 -2.14 13.05 20.09
N ILE A 75 -1.79 13.11 18.79
CA ILE A 75 -1.00 14.21 18.24
C ILE A 75 -1.75 15.55 18.34
N GLU A 76 -3.05 15.55 18.11
CA GLU A 76 -3.89 16.74 18.35
C GLU A 76 -3.92 17.14 19.83
N LEU A 77 -3.86 16.18 20.76
CA LEU A 77 -3.73 16.47 22.20
C LEU A 77 -2.36 17.08 22.52
N PHE A 78 -1.26 16.53 21.99
CA PHE A 78 0.08 17.12 22.17
C PHE A 78 0.15 18.55 21.63
N ALA A 79 -0.48 18.81 20.49
CA ALA A 79 -0.54 20.15 19.88
C ALA A 79 -1.32 21.18 20.73
N LYS A 80 -2.16 20.75 21.70
CA LYS A 80 -2.79 21.68 22.64
C LYS A 80 -1.79 22.27 23.63
N SER A 81 -0.76 21.50 24.00
CA SER A 81 0.30 21.90 24.93
C SER A 81 1.58 22.37 24.24
N ASP A 82 1.79 22.05 22.97
CA ASP A 82 2.95 22.46 22.17
C ASP A 82 2.52 23.42 21.04
N GLN A 83 2.84 24.71 21.23
CA GLN A 83 2.55 25.75 20.24
C GLN A 83 3.24 25.48 18.90
N HIS A 84 4.48 25.01 18.90
CA HIS A 84 5.28 24.82 17.68
C HIS A 84 4.72 23.66 16.86
N LEU A 85 4.35 22.55 17.51
CA LEU A 85 3.66 21.45 16.85
C LEU A 85 2.32 21.90 16.25
N ARG A 86 1.56 22.72 16.97
CA ARG A 86 0.29 23.28 16.49
C ARG A 86 0.47 24.15 15.25
N GLU A 87 1.50 25.00 15.22
CA GLU A 87 1.83 25.84 14.07
C GLU A 87 2.11 25.00 12.83
N LEU A 88 2.89 23.91 12.96
CA LEU A 88 3.16 22.98 11.86
C LEU A 88 1.88 22.35 11.32
N LEU A 89 1.06 21.75 12.19
CA LEU A 89 -0.16 21.06 11.78
C LEU A 89 -1.17 22.01 11.12
N GLN A 90 -1.28 23.24 11.62
CA GLN A 90 -2.15 24.26 11.03
C GLN A 90 -1.68 24.71 9.66
N ALA A 91 -0.37 24.91 9.48
CA ALA A 91 0.21 25.31 8.21
C ALA A 91 -0.01 24.27 7.10
N LEU A 92 -0.06 22.98 7.46
CA LEU A 92 -0.26 21.88 6.51
C LEU A 92 -1.72 21.64 6.09
N GLY A 93 -2.68 22.38 6.67
CA GLY A 93 -4.09 22.29 6.30
C GLY A 93 -4.64 20.86 6.37
N ASP A 94 -5.24 20.39 5.28
CA ASP A 94 -5.87 19.07 5.25
C ASP A 94 -4.87 17.91 5.36
N PHE A 95 -3.64 18.08 4.87
CA PHE A 95 -2.62 17.05 5.02
C PHE A 95 -2.28 16.83 6.50
N GLY A 96 -2.11 17.92 7.26
CA GLY A 96 -1.86 17.88 8.71
C GLY A 96 -3.01 17.29 9.53
N ARG A 97 -4.22 17.18 8.94
CA ARG A 97 -5.40 16.54 9.55
C ARG A 97 -5.52 15.06 9.21
N THR A 98 -4.73 14.54 8.29
CA THR A 98 -4.65 13.09 8.07
C THR A 98 -3.77 12.45 9.14
N THR A 99 -4.01 11.18 9.50
CA THR A 99 -3.14 10.46 10.44
C THR A 99 -1.69 10.44 9.96
N ARG A 100 -1.44 10.07 8.70
CA ARG A 100 -0.09 10.03 8.13
C ARG A 100 0.58 11.39 8.20
N GLY A 101 -0.09 12.45 7.74
CA GLY A 101 0.50 13.80 7.77
C GLY A 101 0.79 14.29 9.19
N ALA A 102 -0.10 14.01 10.15
CA ALA A 102 0.13 14.32 11.55
C ALA A 102 1.34 13.55 12.13
N VAL A 103 1.43 12.24 11.90
CA VAL A 103 2.52 11.40 12.43
C VAL A 103 3.86 11.77 11.79
N LEU A 104 3.95 11.96 10.47
CA LEU A 104 5.20 12.36 9.82
C LEU A 104 5.70 13.70 10.36
N THR A 105 4.79 14.67 10.48
CA THR A 105 5.10 15.99 11.06
C THR A 105 5.56 15.87 12.50
N PHE A 106 4.89 15.04 13.29
CA PHE A 106 5.26 14.78 14.68
C PHE A 106 6.64 14.15 14.80
N LEU A 107 6.99 13.17 13.96
CA LEU A 107 8.31 12.54 13.96
C LEU A 107 9.42 13.52 13.56
N VAL A 108 9.20 14.38 12.55
CA VAL A 108 10.15 15.46 12.21
C VAL A 108 10.34 16.41 13.39
N MET A 109 9.25 16.74 14.09
CA MET A 109 9.30 17.56 15.30
C MET A 109 10.09 16.86 16.42
N GLN A 110 9.85 15.58 16.70
CA GLN A 110 10.61 14.82 17.71
C GLN A 110 12.11 14.76 17.37
N ALA A 111 12.45 14.56 16.09
CA ALA A 111 13.84 14.58 15.64
C ALA A 111 14.48 15.97 15.81
N SER A 112 13.70 17.04 15.59
CA SER A 112 14.13 18.42 15.80
C SER A 112 14.41 18.71 17.28
N LEU A 113 13.56 18.21 18.19
CA LEU A 113 13.75 18.34 19.64
C LEU A 113 15.00 17.62 20.15
N CYS A 114 15.41 16.55 19.47
CA CYS A 114 16.66 15.85 19.79
C CYS A 114 17.90 16.57 19.27
N CYS A 115 17.76 17.52 18.35
CA CYS A 115 18.87 18.16 17.69
C CYS A 115 19.50 19.23 18.60
N PRO A 116 20.81 19.13 18.95
CA PRO A 116 21.46 20.07 19.86
C PRO A 116 21.56 21.50 19.32
N ASP A 117 21.46 21.67 18.00
CA ASP A 117 21.53 22.95 17.30
C ASP A 117 20.19 23.71 17.33
N ILE A 118 19.07 23.02 17.59
CA ILE A 118 17.74 23.59 17.70
C ILE A 118 17.43 23.84 19.18
N LYS A 119 17.09 25.09 19.53
CA LYS A 119 16.89 25.51 20.92
C LYS A 119 15.57 26.22 21.10
N ASP A 120 14.99 26.07 22.28
CA ASP A 120 13.76 26.74 22.71
C ASP A 120 12.53 26.44 21.84
N ILE A 121 12.53 25.29 21.15
CA ILE A 121 11.42 24.80 20.32
C ILE A 121 10.77 23.59 20.99
N GLY A 122 9.46 23.51 20.85
CA GLY A 122 8.59 22.40 21.25
C GLY A 122 8.57 22.02 22.73
N VAL A 123 7.88 20.91 23.00
CA VAL A 123 7.77 20.31 24.33
C VAL A 123 8.27 18.87 24.27
N HIS A 124 9.22 18.53 25.13
CA HIS A 124 9.69 17.16 25.28
C HIS A 124 8.59 16.27 25.85
N THR A 125 8.43 15.10 25.25
CA THR A 125 7.52 14.04 25.70
C THR A 125 8.30 12.72 25.77
N PRO A 126 7.75 11.65 26.37
CA PRO A 126 8.37 10.32 26.28
C PRO A 126 8.71 9.92 24.84
N LEU A 127 7.89 10.35 23.87
CA LEU A 127 8.03 10.03 22.46
C LEU A 127 9.21 10.74 21.78
N THR A 128 9.76 11.78 22.42
CA THR A 128 11.02 12.40 22.00
C THR A 128 12.21 11.45 22.15
N ASP A 129 12.17 10.54 23.12
CA ASP A 129 13.20 9.50 23.23
C ASP A 129 12.87 8.28 22.35
N TYR A 130 11.59 7.94 22.21
CA TYR A 130 11.16 6.81 21.40
C TYR A 130 11.70 6.82 19.96
N ILE A 131 11.71 7.99 19.30
CA ILE A 131 12.23 8.14 17.92
C ILE A 131 13.69 7.66 17.79
N LYS A 132 14.48 7.73 18.87
CA LYS A 132 15.88 7.28 18.88
C LYS A 132 16.01 5.76 18.79
N TYR A 133 14.98 5.00 19.19
CA TYR A 133 14.93 3.54 19.06
C TYR A 133 14.41 3.07 17.69
N LEU A 134 13.77 3.95 16.90
CA LEU A 134 13.31 3.59 15.55
C LEU A 134 14.52 3.33 14.62
N PRO A 135 14.49 2.26 13.80
CA PRO A 135 15.58 1.94 12.89
C PRO A 135 15.55 2.81 11.62
N ASP A 136 16.67 2.82 10.91
CA ASP A 136 16.74 3.32 9.53
C ASP A 136 16.27 2.22 8.57
N GLU A 137 15.00 2.29 8.17
CA GLU A 137 14.36 1.29 7.33
C GLU A 137 14.89 1.35 5.89
N LEU A 138 15.49 0.25 5.41
CA LEU A 138 16.03 0.17 4.06
C LEU A 138 14.97 -0.23 3.01
N LEU A 139 13.90 0.56 2.97
CA LEU A 139 12.83 0.41 1.99
C LEU A 139 13.31 0.78 0.58
N PRO A 140 12.59 0.38 -0.49
CA PRO A 140 12.95 0.71 -1.87
C PRO A 140 13.25 2.18 -2.12
N THR A 141 12.63 3.11 -1.40
CA THR A 141 12.92 4.56 -1.50
C THR A 141 14.35 4.95 -1.11
N PHE A 142 15.12 4.04 -0.49
CA PHE A 142 16.53 4.20 -0.12
C PHE A 142 17.48 3.29 -0.90
N TRP A 143 16.98 2.66 -1.96
CA TRP A 143 17.82 1.89 -2.86
C TRP A 143 18.63 2.83 -3.76
N THR A 144 19.81 2.39 -4.20
CA THR A 144 20.60 3.16 -5.16
C THR A 144 19.98 3.09 -6.55
N GLU A 145 20.43 3.94 -7.47
CA GLU A 145 19.95 3.90 -8.86
C GLU A 145 20.24 2.53 -9.51
N GLU A 146 21.40 1.93 -9.25
CA GLU A 146 21.76 0.60 -9.75
C GLU A 146 20.85 -0.50 -9.16
N GLU A 147 20.49 -0.39 -7.89
CA GLU A 147 19.54 -1.33 -7.26
C GLU A 147 18.12 -1.17 -7.78
N HIS A 148 17.78 0.05 -8.18
CA HIS A 148 16.51 0.39 -8.81
C HIS A 148 16.39 -0.18 -10.24
N GLU A 149 17.50 -0.35 -10.95
CA GLU A 149 17.53 -1.03 -12.25
C GLU A 149 17.18 -2.53 -12.14
N LEU A 150 17.47 -3.17 -11.00
CA LEU A 150 17.12 -4.59 -10.77
C LEU A 150 15.61 -4.84 -10.84
N LEU A 151 14.82 -3.80 -10.53
CA LEU A 151 13.37 -3.83 -10.53
C LEU A 151 12.78 -3.72 -11.93
N GLU A 152 13.58 -3.46 -12.97
CA GLU A 152 13.07 -3.21 -14.31
C GLU A 152 12.15 -4.32 -14.79
N GLY A 153 10.96 -3.95 -15.29
CA GLY A 153 9.90 -4.88 -15.64
C GLY A 153 9.03 -5.39 -14.49
N THR A 154 9.41 -5.30 -13.21
CA THR A 154 8.55 -5.70 -12.07
C THR A 154 7.50 -4.64 -11.74
N THR A 155 6.46 -4.99 -10.97
CA THR A 155 5.47 -3.98 -10.51
C THR A 155 6.05 -3.00 -9.50
N LEU A 156 7.12 -3.37 -8.79
CA LEU A 156 7.73 -2.54 -7.77
C LEU A 156 8.48 -1.33 -8.37
N ARG A 157 8.96 -1.42 -9.62
CA ARG A 157 9.65 -0.31 -10.31
C ARG A 157 8.77 0.92 -10.44
N SER A 158 7.56 0.75 -10.98
CA SER A 158 6.61 1.85 -11.15
C SER A 158 6.08 2.36 -9.80
N ALA A 159 5.76 1.45 -8.88
CA ALA A 159 5.29 1.81 -7.53
C ALA A 159 6.32 2.66 -6.78
N THR A 160 7.59 2.28 -6.81
CA THR A 160 8.66 3.00 -6.12
C THR A 160 8.93 4.36 -6.76
N ARG A 161 8.96 4.45 -8.10
CA ARG A 161 9.11 5.72 -8.81
C ARG A 161 7.94 6.68 -8.51
N ALA A 162 6.71 6.18 -8.51
CA ALA A 162 5.53 6.96 -8.17
C ALA A 162 5.60 7.47 -6.71
N LYS A 163 6.02 6.61 -5.77
CA LYS A 163 6.22 6.98 -4.37
C LYS A 163 7.29 8.06 -4.20
N MET A 164 8.45 7.93 -4.83
CA MET A 164 9.52 8.94 -4.77
C MET A 164 9.05 10.29 -5.30
N ASN A 165 8.37 10.32 -6.45
CA ASN A 165 7.78 11.54 -6.99
C ASN A 165 6.72 12.15 -6.07
N SER A 166 5.87 11.31 -5.46
CA SER A 166 4.86 11.76 -4.51
C SER A 166 5.49 12.34 -3.24
N LEU A 167 6.50 11.68 -2.69
CA LEU A 167 7.22 12.16 -1.50
C LEU A 167 7.94 13.48 -1.77
N LEU A 168 8.54 13.64 -2.96
CA LEU A 168 9.19 14.90 -3.32
C LEU A 168 8.18 16.05 -3.39
N ARG A 169 7.03 15.85 -4.05
CA ARG A 169 5.95 16.86 -4.08
C ARG A 169 5.41 17.17 -2.69
N GLU A 170 5.26 16.16 -1.86
CA GLU A 170 4.81 16.29 -0.48
C GLU A 170 5.82 17.10 0.35
N PHE A 171 7.11 16.80 0.24
CA PHE A 171 8.18 17.55 0.91
C PHE A 171 8.22 19.01 0.47
N GLU A 172 8.09 19.30 -0.83
CA GLU A 172 8.04 20.68 -1.33
C GLU A 172 6.81 21.44 -0.83
N THR A 173 5.67 20.75 -0.71
CA THR A 173 4.46 21.30 -0.10
C THR A 173 4.67 21.58 1.38
N PHE A 174 5.27 20.63 2.12
CA PHE A 174 5.62 20.77 3.53
C PHE A 174 6.57 21.96 3.75
N ARG A 175 7.61 22.08 2.93
CA ARG A 175 8.58 23.17 2.95
C ARG A 175 7.91 24.52 2.69
N THR A 176 7.07 24.60 1.67
CA THR A 176 6.34 25.83 1.32
C THR A 176 5.37 26.24 2.43
N ALA A 177 4.64 25.29 3.00
CA ALA A 177 3.67 25.55 4.07
C ALA A 177 4.35 26.01 5.37
N THR A 178 5.48 25.40 5.73
CA THR A 178 6.19 25.69 6.99
C THR A 178 7.21 26.81 6.88
N GLY A 179 7.63 27.20 5.67
CA GLY A 179 8.58 28.28 5.41
C GLY A 179 8.26 29.61 6.12
N PRO A 180 7.00 30.07 6.17
CA PRO A 180 6.62 31.29 6.88
C PRO A 180 6.72 31.22 8.41
N ILE A 181 6.83 30.03 9.00
CA ILE A 181 6.92 29.85 10.45
C ILE A 181 8.34 30.21 10.89
N SER A 182 8.47 31.20 11.79
CA SER A 182 9.76 31.84 12.08
C SER A 182 10.87 30.88 12.54
N TRP A 183 10.54 29.88 13.36
CA TRP A 183 11.53 28.91 13.82
C TRP A 183 11.89 27.89 12.74
N CYS A 184 10.93 27.49 11.88
CA CYS A 184 11.23 26.63 10.74
C CYS A 184 12.12 27.35 9.73
N ALA A 185 11.81 28.62 9.42
CA ALA A 185 12.64 29.46 8.56
C ALA A 185 14.09 29.52 9.06
N ARG A 186 14.29 29.67 10.37
CA ARG A 186 15.60 29.75 11.00
C ARG A 186 16.36 28.43 11.03
N TYR A 187 15.70 27.32 11.36
CA TYR A 187 16.39 26.06 11.66
C TYR A 187 16.31 25.03 10.53
N TRP A 188 15.19 24.97 9.83
CA TRP A 188 14.96 23.98 8.77
C TRP A 188 15.33 24.51 7.40
N TRP A 189 15.00 25.78 7.13
CA TRP A 189 14.97 26.34 5.78
C TRP A 189 15.96 27.49 5.54
N ASP A 190 16.88 27.71 6.48
CA ASP A 190 17.95 28.69 6.28
C ASP A 190 18.76 28.32 5.03
N GLU A 191 19.13 29.33 4.23
CA GLU A 191 19.79 29.11 2.94
C GLU A 191 21.20 28.52 3.08
N GLU A 192 21.90 28.84 4.18
CA GLU A 192 23.26 28.37 4.43
C GLU A 192 23.27 27.15 5.37
N ASP A 193 22.49 27.21 6.45
CA ASP A 193 22.56 26.25 7.57
C ASP A 193 21.28 25.43 7.78
N GLY A 194 20.35 25.41 6.81
CA GLY A 194 19.09 24.67 6.89
C GLY A 194 19.28 23.18 7.17
N LEU A 195 18.70 22.69 8.28
CA LEU A 195 18.96 21.34 8.78
C LEU A 195 18.09 20.26 8.14
N LEU A 196 16.87 20.61 7.69
CA LEU A 196 15.86 19.66 7.25
C LEU A 196 15.92 19.45 5.74
N THR A 197 16.05 18.20 5.30
CA THR A 197 16.20 17.84 3.89
C THR A 197 15.17 16.81 3.45
N PHE A 198 15.10 16.57 2.14
CA PHE A 198 14.24 15.52 1.60
C PHE A 198 14.57 14.12 2.16
N ASP A 199 15.85 13.83 2.45
CA ASP A 199 16.27 12.56 3.09
C ASP A 199 15.61 12.39 4.47
N ASP A 200 15.41 13.47 5.23
CA ASP A 200 14.71 13.38 6.52
C ASP A 200 13.23 13.02 6.34
N TRP A 201 12.59 13.58 5.30
CA TRP A 201 11.21 13.27 4.96
C TRP A 201 11.03 11.82 4.51
N LEU A 202 11.97 11.31 3.70
CA LEU A 202 12.01 9.89 3.31
C LEU A 202 12.09 8.99 4.55
N ARG A 203 12.88 9.37 5.56
CA ARG A 203 13.11 8.55 6.76
C ARG A 203 11.86 8.47 7.62
N VAL A 204 11.19 9.59 7.89
CA VAL A 204 9.95 9.56 8.68
C VAL A 204 8.83 8.83 7.94
N ASP A 205 8.75 8.96 6.61
CA ASP A 205 7.81 8.14 5.81
C ASP A 205 8.10 6.65 5.98
N ALA A 206 9.36 6.24 5.87
CA ALA A 206 9.72 4.84 5.99
C ALA A 206 9.48 4.31 7.40
N MET A 207 9.82 5.07 8.45
CA MET A 207 9.51 4.73 9.84
C MET A 207 8.02 4.53 10.05
N TYR A 208 7.17 5.44 9.55
CA TYR A 208 5.73 5.30 9.69
C TYR A 208 5.20 4.12 8.87
N ARG A 209 5.58 4.02 7.61
CA ARG A 209 5.02 3.05 6.66
C ARG A 209 5.36 1.60 7.01
N SER A 210 6.52 1.35 7.61
CA SER A 210 6.89 0.00 8.06
C SER A 210 6.27 -0.40 9.40
N ARG A 211 5.66 0.53 10.15
CA ARG A 211 5.27 0.35 11.56
C ARG A 211 3.84 0.73 11.91
N ALA A 212 3.16 1.45 11.03
CA ALA A 212 1.77 1.82 11.24
C ALA A 212 0.88 0.57 11.22
N LEU A 213 0.00 0.49 12.22
CA LEU A 213 -0.98 -0.57 12.41
C LEU A 213 -2.37 0.06 12.40
N GLU A 214 -3.36 -0.68 11.92
CA GLU A 214 -4.77 -0.30 12.06
C GLU A 214 -5.27 -0.76 13.45
N VAL A 215 -5.09 0.08 14.46
CA VAL A 215 -5.38 -0.28 15.85
C VAL A 215 -6.89 -0.25 16.10
N PRO A 216 -7.52 -1.33 16.61
CA PRO A 216 -8.95 -1.38 16.86
C PRO A 216 -9.44 -0.21 17.72
N GLY A 217 -10.48 0.49 17.25
CA GLY A 217 -11.06 1.65 17.95
C GLY A 217 -10.26 2.97 17.84
N VAL A 218 -9.03 2.93 17.34
CA VAL A 218 -8.15 4.11 17.17
C VAL A 218 -7.96 4.45 15.69
N GLY A 219 -7.86 3.44 14.82
CA GLY A 219 -7.48 3.55 13.41
C GLY A 219 -5.96 3.47 13.22
N ASP A 220 -5.46 3.99 12.10
CA ASP A 220 -4.02 4.01 11.81
C ASP A 220 -3.23 4.69 12.93
N ALA A 221 -2.22 4.01 13.45
CA ALA A 221 -1.32 4.52 14.48
C ALA A 221 0.02 3.77 14.49
N MET A 222 1.07 4.39 15.05
CA MET A 222 2.24 3.63 15.51
C MET A 222 2.11 3.36 17.00
N VAL A 223 2.36 2.12 17.42
CA VAL A 223 2.28 1.72 18.83
C VAL A 223 3.68 1.34 19.31
N PRO A 224 4.36 2.18 20.10
CA PRO A 224 5.68 1.86 20.63
C PRO A 224 5.71 0.48 21.25
N CYS A 225 6.79 -0.26 21.00
CA CYS A 225 7.04 -1.62 21.48
C CYS A 225 6.27 -2.71 20.71
N ILE A 226 4.97 -2.54 20.43
CA ILE A 226 4.24 -3.48 19.55
C ILE A 226 4.78 -3.42 18.13
N ASP A 227 5.17 -2.23 17.66
CA ASP A 227 5.78 -2.01 16.34
C ASP A 227 7.17 -2.67 16.17
N MET A 228 7.69 -3.33 17.20
CA MET A 228 8.89 -4.16 17.15
C MET A 228 8.58 -5.65 16.90
N ALA A 229 7.30 -6.04 16.86
CA ALA A 229 6.91 -7.41 16.54
C ALA A 229 6.95 -7.63 15.02
N ASN A 230 7.66 -8.67 14.56
CA ASN A 230 7.75 -8.98 13.14
C ASN A 230 6.50 -9.65 12.60
N HIS A 231 6.41 -9.66 11.28
CA HIS A 231 5.31 -10.26 10.56
C HIS A 231 5.40 -11.79 10.50
N ALA A 232 4.26 -12.45 10.71
CA ALA A 232 3.98 -13.76 10.10
C ALA A 232 2.51 -13.85 9.70
N SER A 233 2.24 -14.57 8.61
CA SER A 233 0.89 -14.74 8.08
C SER A 233 0.15 -16.00 8.58
N GLY A 234 -1.18 -15.94 8.56
CA GLY A 234 -2.08 -17.09 8.76
C GLY A 234 -1.92 -17.80 10.11
N HIS A 235 -1.67 -19.11 10.06
CA HIS A 235 -1.45 -19.90 11.28
C HIS A 235 -0.12 -19.58 11.96
N ALA A 236 0.84 -18.92 11.33
CA ALA A 236 2.10 -18.56 11.97
C ALA A 236 1.98 -17.32 12.87
N THR A 237 1.00 -16.45 12.62
CA THR A 237 0.70 -15.29 13.49
C THR A 237 0.45 -15.74 14.92
N ALA A 238 1.29 -15.29 15.85
CA ALA A 238 1.25 -15.70 17.24
C ALA A 238 0.32 -14.82 18.09
N ALA A 239 0.38 -13.50 17.90
CA ALA A 239 -0.33 -12.53 18.72
C ALA A 239 -1.24 -11.61 17.88
N LEU A 240 -2.23 -11.02 18.56
CA LEU A 240 -3.11 -9.96 18.06
C LEU A 240 -2.81 -8.68 18.83
N TYR A 241 -3.07 -7.54 18.20
CA TYR A 241 -3.06 -6.26 18.88
C TYR A 241 -4.50 -5.76 18.99
N GLU A 242 -4.87 -5.35 20.21
CA GLU A 242 -6.23 -4.96 20.57
C GLU A 242 -6.19 -3.66 21.38
N THR A 243 -7.36 -3.12 21.70
CA THR A 243 -7.49 -1.96 22.59
C THR A 243 -8.41 -2.31 23.74
N ASP A 244 -8.00 -2.02 24.97
CA ASP A 244 -8.83 -2.23 26.16
C ASP A 244 -9.88 -1.11 26.36
N ASP A 245 -10.74 -1.29 27.37
CA ASP A 245 -11.80 -0.34 27.72
C ASP A 245 -11.27 1.05 28.12
N ASP A 246 -10.02 1.13 28.59
CA ASP A 246 -9.36 2.38 28.99
C ASP A 246 -8.66 3.07 27.81
N GLY A 247 -8.59 2.41 26.64
CA GLY A 247 -7.96 2.86 25.41
C GLY A 247 -6.49 2.47 25.25
N ASN A 248 -5.96 1.63 26.15
CA ASN A 248 -4.58 1.15 26.07
C ASN A 248 -4.45 0.11 24.95
N ALA A 249 -3.32 0.12 24.25
CA ALA A 249 -3.03 -0.89 23.27
C ALA A 249 -2.49 -2.16 23.94
N LEU A 250 -2.99 -3.32 23.54
CA LEU A 250 -2.64 -4.62 24.07
C LEU A 250 -1.94 -5.45 23.00
N LEU A 251 -1.02 -6.34 23.42
CA LEU A 251 -0.53 -7.44 22.60
C LEU A 251 -0.96 -8.76 23.27
N GLU A 252 -1.89 -9.48 22.65
CA GLU A 252 -2.49 -10.69 23.21
C GLU A 252 -2.06 -11.92 22.44
N LEU A 253 -1.68 -12.99 23.16
CA LEU A 253 -1.33 -14.26 22.52
C LEU A 253 -2.62 -14.95 22.03
N ARG A 254 -2.64 -15.41 20.78
CA ARG A 254 -3.82 -16.09 20.23
C ARG A 254 -4.10 -17.41 20.95
N GLN A 255 -5.38 -17.72 21.13
CA GLN A 255 -5.82 -19.01 21.68
C GLN A 255 -5.21 -20.19 20.92
N GLY A 256 -4.85 -21.25 21.65
CA GLY A 256 -4.18 -22.43 21.11
C GLY A 256 -2.71 -22.24 20.71
N LYS A 257 -2.10 -21.06 20.95
CA LYS A 257 -0.66 -20.83 20.71
C LYS A 257 0.17 -21.17 21.94
N TYR A 258 1.28 -21.87 21.69
CA TYR A 258 2.29 -22.21 22.68
C TYR A 258 3.62 -21.70 22.17
N ILE A 259 4.28 -20.83 22.94
CA ILE A 259 5.56 -20.21 22.58
C ILE A 259 6.59 -20.55 23.65
N SER A 260 7.72 -21.11 23.23
CA SER A 260 8.83 -21.52 24.08
C SER A 260 9.76 -20.34 24.39
N PRO A 261 10.53 -20.39 25.49
CA PRO A 261 11.53 -19.37 25.79
C PRO A 261 12.53 -19.21 24.64
N GLY A 262 12.77 -17.96 24.25
CA GLY A 262 13.66 -17.61 23.15
C GLY A 262 13.01 -17.60 21.77
N GLU A 263 11.77 -18.08 21.64
CA GLU A 263 11.02 -17.99 20.39
C GLU A 263 10.42 -16.60 20.19
N GLU A 264 10.25 -16.25 18.92
CA GLU A 264 9.68 -14.98 18.47
C GLU A 264 8.14 -15.00 18.53
N ILE A 265 7.57 -13.85 18.92
CA ILE A 265 6.14 -13.59 18.92
C ILE A 265 5.86 -12.64 17.76
N THR A 266 5.16 -13.16 16.75
CA THR A 266 4.83 -12.44 15.52
C THR A 266 3.39 -11.94 15.50
N ILE A 267 3.16 -10.88 14.75
CA ILE A 267 1.83 -10.32 14.45
C ILE A 267 1.57 -10.39 12.94
N THR A 268 0.31 -10.20 12.52
CA THR A 268 0.02 -10.02 11.10
C THR A 268 0.06 -8.54 10.74
N TYR A 269 0.74 -8.22 9.64
CA TYR A 269 0.66 -6.90 9.02
C TYR A 269 -0.50 -6.85 8.00
N GLY A 270 -1.23 -7.95 7.82
CA GLY A 270 -2.26 -8.16 6.81
C GLY A 270 -1.92 -9.36 5.92
N ASP A 271 -2.73 -10.41 5.99
CA ASP A 271 -2.46 -11.69 5.30
C ASP A 271 -2.65 -11.60 3.78
N ASP A 272 -3.44 -10.62 3.32
CA ASP A 272 -3.78 -10.39 1.91
C ASP A 272 -2.74 -9.56 1.14
N LYS A 273 -1.64 -9.17 1.80
CA LYS A 273 -0.59 -8.36 1.17
C LYS A 273 0.23 -9.17 0.18
N GLY A 274 0.44 -8.59 -1.00
CA GLY A 274 1.24 -9.17 -2.07
C GLY A 274 2.75 -9.00 -1.86
N ALA A 275 3.56 -9.76 -2.61
CA ALA A 275 5.03 -9.71 -2.49
C ALA A 275 5.59 -8.31 -2.81
N CYS A 276 4.99 -7.62 -3.79
CA CYS A 276 5.34 -6.24 -4.12
C CYS A 276 5.08 -5.30 -2.94
N GLU A 277 3.91 -5.40 -2.29
CA GLU A 277 3.57 -4.59 -1.12
C GLU A 277 4.50 -4.88 0.07
N ASN A 278 4.86 -6.15 0.29
CA ASN A 278 5.76 -6.55 1.37
C ASN A 278 7.15 -5.90 1.22
N ILE A 279 7.73 -5.91 0.02
CA ILE A 279 8.99 -5.20 -0.23
C ILE A 279 8.77 -3.69 -0.15
N PHE A 280 7.71 -3.19 -0.79
CA PHE A 280 7.43 -1.77 -0.88
C PHE A 280 7.37 -1.15 0.52
N SER A 281 6.49 -1.66 1.39
CA SER A 281 6.16 -1.07 2.69
C SER A 281 7.03 -1.55 3.84
N TYR A 282 7.57 -2.78 3.76
CA TYR A 282 8.30 -3.40 4.87
C TYR A 282 9.72 -3.87 4.54
N GLY A 283 10.12 -3.86 3.26
CA GLY A 283 11.48 -4.19 2.85
C GLY A 283 11.85 -5.67 2.97
N PHE A 284 10.88 -6.58 2.95
CA PHE A 284 11.12 -8.04 2.96
C PHE A 284 10.08 -8.80 2.12
N ILE A 285 10.37 -10.08 1.84
CA ILE A 285 9.39 -11.09 1.41
C ILE A 285 9.48 -12.22 2.43
N GLU A 286 8.34 -12.72 2.93
CA GLU A 286 8.35 -13.89 3.83
C GLU A 286 8.95 -15.11 3.11
N ASP A 287 9.86 -15.83 3.76
CA ASP A 287 10.52 -17.01 3.17
C ASP A 287 9.50 -18.09 2.74
N THR A 288 8.39 -18.18 3.48
CA THR A 288 7.28 -19.12 3.24
C THR A 288 6.38 -18.71 2.08
N MET A 289 6.53 -17.49 1.55
CA MET A 289 5.69 -16.96 0.48
C MET A 289 5.98 -17.67 -0.84
N SER A 290 5.02 -18.46 -1.32
CA SER A 290 5.11 -19.27 -2.54
C SER A 290 4.46 -18.63 -3.78
N SER A 291 3.89 -17.43 -3.63
CA SER A 291 3.25 -16.71 -4.72
C SER A 291 3.33 -15.21 -4.48
N ALA A 292 3.23 -14.40 -5.54
CA ALA A 292 3.08 -12.96 -5.41
C ALA A 292 1.81 -12.54 -4.65
N LYS A 293 0.83 -13.45 -4.48
CA LYS A 293 -0.51 -13.29 -3.88
C LYS A 293 -1.40 -12.27 -4.61
N VAL A 294 -0.92 -11.04 -4.76
CA VAL A 294 -1.63 -9.94 -5.40
C VAL A 294 -0.68 -9.18 -6.32
N MET A 295 -1.13 -8.84 -7.52
CA MET A 295 -0.37 -8.06 -8.50
C MET A 295 -1.27 -7.08 -9.24
N PHE A 296 -0.92 -5.80 -9.32
CA PHE A 296 -1.65 -4.82 -10.12
C PHE A 296 -0.97 -4.60 -11.47
N LEU A 297 -1.71 -4.73 -12.56
CA LEU A 297 -1.26 -4.44 -13.91
C LEU A 297 -1.98 -3.19 -14.43
N ASN A 298 -1.19 -2.16 -14.71
CA ASN A 298 -1.69 -0.95 -15.36
C ASN A 298 -2.27 -1.28 -16.73
N LEU A 299 -3.31 -0.58 -17.13
CA LEU A 299 -3.96 -0.71 -18.43
C LEU A 299 -4.15 0.68 -19.03
N ASP A 300 -3.97 0.79 -20.34
CA ASP A 300 -4.24 2.02 -21.10
C ASP A 300 -5.46 1.81 -22.00
N VAL A 301 -6.18 2.90 -22.29
CA VAL A 301 -7.16 2.90 -23.38
C VAL A 301 -6.40 2.91 -24.71
N PRO A 302 -6.75 2.05 -25.69
CA PRO A 302 -6.12 2.02 -27.01
C PRO A 302 -6.07 3.39 -27.69
N ASP A 303 -4.98 3.70 -28.38
CA ASP A 303 -4.78 5.03 -29.01
C ASP A 303 -5.75 5.32 -30.16
N ASP A 304 -6.33 4.27 -30.75
CA ASP A 304 -7.33 4.33 -31.82
C ASP A 304 -8.78 4.43 -31.31
N ASP A 305 -9.00 4.36 -29.99
CA ASP A 305 -10.32 4.53 -29.38
C ASP A 305 -10.73 6.03 -29.40
N PRO A 306 -11.79 6.42 -30.14
CA PRO A 306 -12.22 7.80 -30.23
C PRO A 306 -12.74 8.36 -28.90
N LEU A 307 -13.18 7.50 -27.98
CA LEU A 307 -13.70 7.86 -26.67
C LEU A 307 -12.61 7.92 -25.59
N ARG A 308 -11.34 7.66 -25.94
CA ARG A 308 -10.22 7.61 -24.99
C ARG A 308 -10.12 8.80 -24.03
N PRO A 309 -10.16 10.07 -24.48
CA PRO A 309 -10.07 11.20 -23.55
C PRO A 309 -11.23 11.23 -22.55
N ALA A 310 -12.44 10.89 -23.00
CA ALA A 310 -13.63 10.88 -22.15
C ALA A 310 -13.57 9.75 -21.12
N LYS A 311 -13.22 8.52 -21.55
CA LYS A 311 -13.03 7.36 -20.66
C LYS A 311 -12.00 7.64 -19.56
N ILE A 312 -10.86 8.23 -19.91
CA ILE A 312 -9.83 8.61 -18.93
C ILE A 312 -10.34 9.67 -17.96
N TYR A 313 -11.06 10.68 -18.46
CA TYR A 313 -11.56 11.78 -17.64
C TYR A 313 -12.62 11.35 -16.62
N VAL A 314 -13.57 10.49 -17.02
CA VAL A 314 -14.64 10.05 -16.12
C VAL A 314 -14.24 8.92 -15.17
N CYS A 315 -13.06 8.31 -15.39
CA CYS A 315 -12.61 7.18 -14.59
C CYS A 315 -12.07 7.64 -13.24
N ASN A 316 -12.78 7.29 -12.18
CA ASN A 316 -12.37 7.56 -10.80
C ASN A 316 -11.63 6.39 -10.14
N THR A 317 -11.38 5.30 -10.87
CA THR A 317 -10.64 4.12 -10.40
C THR A 317 -9.21 4.08 -10.95
N ALA A 318 -8.34 3.30 -10.32
CA ALA A 318 -6.98 3.09 -10.84
C ALA A 318 -7.02 2.46 -12.25
N PRO A 319 -6.26 2.98 -13.23
CA PRO A 319 -6.31 2.53 -14.61
C PRO A 319 -5.58 1.19 -14.78
N GLY A 320 -6.29 0.09 -14.54
CA GLY A 320 -5.72 -1.26 -14.56
C GLY A 320 -6.61 -2.30 -13.94
N PHE A 321 -6.01 -3.46 -13.65
CA PHE A 321 -6.66 -4.56 -12.96
C PHE A 321 -5.69 -5.24 -12.00
N ARG A 322 -6.25 -5.79 -10.93
CA ARG A 322 -5.57 -6.56 -9.90
C ARG A 322 -5.77 -8.05 -10.18
N LEU A 323 -4.69 -8.81 -10.14
CA LEU A 323 -4.67 -10.27 -10.11
C LEU A 323 -4.57 -10.71 -8.65
N VAL A 324 -5.40 -11.67 -8.25
CA VAL A 324 -5.48 -12.19 -6.88
C VAL A 324 -5.39 -13.71 -6.94
N HIS A 325 -4.34 -14.27 -6.35
CA HIS A 325 -4.21 -15.71 -6.18
C HIS A 325 -5.16 -16.18 -5.08
N LYS A 326 -6.03 -17.14 -5.41
CA LYS A 326 -6.87 -17.85 -4.44
C LYS A 326 -6.66 -19.34 -4.59
N GLU A 327 -6.18 -19.99 -3.54
CA GLU A 327 -5.96 -21.45 -3.49
C GLU A 327 -5.32 -22.00 -4.79
N ASP A 328 -6.12 -22.62 -5.66
CA ASP A 328 -5.66 -23.21 -6.92
C ASP A 328 -5.97 -22.38 -8.18
N THR A 329 -6.56 -21.19 -8.05
CA THR A 329 -6.93 -20.31 -9.18
C THR A 329 -6.34 -18.90 -9.06
N VAL A 330 -6.53 -18.09 -10.09
CA VAL A 330 -6.26 -16.64 -10.09
C VAL A 330 -7.54 -15.93 -10.52
N GLU A 331 -8.00 -15.02 -9.67
CA GLU A 331 -9.09 -14.11 -9.98
C GLU A 331 -8.55 -12.74 -10.35
N TRP A 332 -9.40 -11.92 -10.97
CA TRP A 332 -9.04 -10.55 -11.31
C TRP A 332 -10.16 -9.57 -10.94
N GLU A 333 -9.75 -8.35 -10.60
CA GLU A 333 -10.62 -7.25 -10.21
C GLU A 333 -10.17 -5.98 -10.95
N GLY A 334 -11.08 -5.24 -11.56
CA GLY A 334 -10.71 -4.02 -12.28
C GLY A 334 -11.87 -3.40 -13.03
N ASP A 335 -12.51 -2.42 -12.41
CA ASP A 335 -13.64 -1.67 -13.00
C ASP A 335 -13.25 -0.96 -14.29
N PHE A 336 -12.01 -0.48 -14.37
CA PHE A 336 -11.47 0.18 -15.56
C PHE A 336 -11.51 -0.72 -16.80
N VAL A 337 -11.31 -2.04 -16.66
CA VAL A 337 -11.34 -2.99 -17.79
C VAL A 337 -12.68 -2.91 -18.53
N TRP A 338 -13.79 -2.81 -17.79
CA TRP A 338 -15.13 -2.75 -18.37
C TRP A 338 -15.38 -1.45 -19.11
N LEU A 339 -14.81 -0.33 -18.64
CA LEU A 339 -14.88 0.93 -19.35
C LEU A 339 -14.07 0.91 -20.64
N VAL A 340 -12.92 0.23 -20.66
CA VAL A 340 -12.07 0.15 -21.86
C VAL A 340 -12.73 -0.65 -22.98
N VAL A 341 -13.37 -1.79 -22.68
CA VAL A 341 -13.86 -2.75 -23.69
C VAL A 341 -15.16 -2.37 -24.40
N VAL A 342 -15.78 -1.27 -23.99
CA VAL A 342 -17.07 -0.79 -24.50
C VAL A 342 -16.86 0.34 -25.48
N ASN A 343 -17.45 0.24 -26.66
CA ASN A 343 -17.39 1.22 -27.74
C ASN A 343 -18.68 2.05 -27.83
N GLU A 344 -18.64 3.16 -28.56
CA GLU A 344 -19.81 4.01 -28.81
C GLU A 344 -20.99 3.20 -29.39
N GLU A 345 -20.70 2.31 -30.32
CA GLU A 345 -21.67 1.42 -30.99
C GLU A 345 -22.37 0.43 -30.05
N ASP A 346 -21.77 0.13 -28.90
CA ASP A 346 -22.39 -0.71 -27.87
C ASP A 346 -23.41 0.06 -27.02
N GLY A 347 -23.34 1.40 -27.06
CA GLY A 347 -24.28 2.31 -26.40
C GLY A 347 -23.68 3.16 -25.28
N ILE A 348 -22.35 3.22 -25.12
CA ILE A 348 -21.73 4.20 -24.21
C ILE A 348 -21.63 5.57 -24.90
N ASP A 349 -21.97 6.63 -24.18
CA ASP A 349 -21.92 8.00 -24.70
C ASP A 349 -21.45 8.98 -23.61
N PHE A 350 -20.83 10.09 -24.01
CA PHE A 350 -20.28 11.11 -23.12
C PHE A 350 -20.75 12.50 -23.56
N LYS A 351 -21.57 13.14 -22.72
CA LYS A 351 -22.15 14.46 -23.01
C LYS A 351 -21.59 15.50 -22.04
N VAL A 352 -21.26 16.69 -22.53
CA VAL A 352 -20.85 17.82 -21.69
C VAL A 352 -22.11 18.44 -21.07
N ARG A 353 -22.20 18.44 -19.74
CA ARG A 353 -23.21 19.20 -18.98
C ARG A 353 -22.59 20.45 -18.39
N GLN A 354 -23.40 21.50 -18.32
CA GLN A 354 -23.06 22.71 -17.57
C GLN A 354 -23.77 22.63 -16.22
N THR A 355 -23.01 22.73 -15.13
CA THR A 355 -23.53 22.76 -13.77
C THR A 355 -24.24 24.10 -13.51
N VAL A 356 -25.04 24.16 -12.44
CA VAL A 356 -25.75 25.37 -12.02
C VAL A 356 -24.80 26.54 -11.71
N ASP A 357 -23.55 26.23 -11.37
CA ASP A 357 -22.50 27.20 -11.07
C ASP A 357 -21.71 27.63 -12.33
N GLY A 358 -22.09 27.09 -13.50
CA GLY A 358 -21.49 27.42 -14.80
C GLY A 358 -20.28 26.58 -15.19
N GLU A 359 -19.84 25.64 -14.33
CA GLU A 359 -18.76 24.70 -14.63
C GLU A 359 -19.19 23.66 -15.65
N LYS A 360 -18.25 23.13 -16.43
CA LYS A 360 -18.52 22.09 -17.44
C LYS A 360 -18.00 20.77 -16.94
N GLU A 361 -18.87 19.77 -16.88
CA GLU A 361 -18.54 18.40 -16.50
C GLU A 361 -18.91 17.44 -17.63
N ILE A 362 -18.14 16.37 -17.79
CA ILE A 362 -18.44 15.29 -18.73
C ILE A 362 -19.26 14.24 -18.00
N GLN A 363 -20.49 14.00 -18.48
CA GLN A 363 -21.40 13.00 -17.94
C GLN A 363 -21.45 11.78 -18.87
N ALA A 364 -21.24 10.59 -18.30
CA ALA A 364 -21.31 9.33 -19.02
C ALA A 364 -22.74 8.75 -19.03
N PHE A 365 -23.11 8.08 -20.11
CA PHE A 365 -24.40 7.43 -20.33
C PHE A 365 -24.21 6.01 -20.89
N TRP A 366 -25.10 5.10 -20.52
CA TRP A 366 -25.24 3.77 -21.10
C TRP A 366 -26.66 3.59 -21.64
N LYS A 367 -26.83 3.50 -22.96
CA LYS A 367 -28.13 3.38 -23.65
C LYS A 367 -29.16 4.37 -23.11
N GLU A 368 -28.79 5.66 -23.14
CA GLU A 368 -29.55 6.82 -22.60
C GLU A 368 -29.73 6.87 -21.08
N SER A 369 -29.23 5.89 -20.32
CA SER A 369 -29.25 5.91 -18.85
C SER A 369 -27.99 6.59 -18.31
N GLU A 370 -28.17 7.61 -17.48
CA GLU A 370 -27.06 8.34 -16.85
C GLU A 370 -26.26 7.41 -15.91
N LEU A 371 -24.94 7.41 -16.07
CA LEU A 371 -24.01 6.68 -15.20
C LEU A 371 -23.51 7.61 -14.09
N ASN A 372 -24.02 7.45 -12.87
CA ASN A 372 -23.53 8.21 -11.71
C ASN A 372 -22.05 7.93 -11.41
N ASP A 373 -21.57 6.74 -11.78
CA ASP A 373 -20.19 6.32 -11.62
C ASP A 373 -19.81 5.47 -12.84
N ALA A 374 -19.06 6.08 -13.77
CA ALA A 374 -18.69 5.43 -15.03
C ALA A 374 -17.82 4.18 -14.81
N SER A 375 -17.14 4.06 -13.67
CA SER A 375 -16.37 2.86 -13.33
C SER A 375 -17.27 1.65 -13.07
N LYS A 376 -18.54 1.86 -12.66
CA LYS A 376 -19.49 0.79 -12.34
C LYS A 376 -20.35 0.33 -13.52
N ILE A 377 -19.90 0.61 -14.75
CA ILE A 377 -20.61 0.22 -15.99
C ILE A 377 -20.86 -1.29 -16.06
N ARG A 378 -20.02 -2.11 -15.43
CA ARG A 378 -20.17 -3.58 -15.34
C ARG A 378 -21.59 -4.03 -14.98
N ALA A 379 -22.24 -3.39 -14.00
CA ALA A 379 -23.57 -3.78 -13.56
C ALA A 379 -24.67 -3.57 -14.63
N TYR A 380 -24.40 -2.70 -15.60
CA TYR A 380 -25.24 -2.52 -16.78
C TYR A 380 -24.89 -3.55 -17.86
N LEU A 381 -23.60 -3.81 -18.08
CA LEU A 381 -23.13 -4.82 -19.05
C LEU A 381 -23.61 -6.23 -18.70
N GLU A 382 -23.65 -6.59 -17.41
CA GLU A 382 -24.12 -7.91 -16.95
C GLU A 382 -25.60 -8.19 -17.27
N LYS A 383 -26.39 -7.15 -17.54
CA LYS A 383 -27.81 -7.26 -17.91
C LYS A 383 -28.02 -7.16 -19.42
N ASP A 384 -26.96 -6.90 -20.18
CA ASP A 384 -27.02 -6.70 -21.61
C ASP A 384 -27.02 -8.04 -22.36
N PRO A 385 -27.78 -8.20 -23.45
CA PRO A 385 -27.71 -9.41 -24.29
C PRO A 385 -26.30 -9.70 -24.83
N LEU A 386 -25.46 -8.68 -24.98
CA LEU A 386 -24.06 -8.82 -25.43
C LEU A 386 -23.06 -9.05 -24.29
N TRP A 387 -23.52 -9.41 -23.08
CA TRP A 387 -22.66 -9.60 -21.91
C TRP A 387 -21.43 -10.47 -22.20
N GLU A 388 -21.63 -11.62 -22.87
CA GLU A 388 -20.54 -12.53 -23.18
C GLU A 388 -19.53 -11.94 -24.17
N VAL A 389 -19.97 -11.07 -25.09
CA VAL A 389 -19.08 -10.32 -25.99
C VAL A 389 -18.18 -9.38 -25.18
N PHE A 390 -18.75 -8.64 -24.21
CA PHE A 390 -17.97 -7.78 -23.32
C PHE A 390 -16.98 -8.59 -22.46
N GLN A 391 -17.39 -9.77 -21.98
CA GLN A 391 -16.49 -10.68 -21.27
C GLN A 391 -15.34 -11.14 -22.17
N LEU A 392 -15.61 -11.51 -23.42
CA LEU A 392 -14.57 -11.94 -24.36
C LEU A 392 -13.58 -10.80 -24.64
N ARG A 393 -14.06 -9.58 -24.89
CA ARG A 393 -13.20 -8.41 -25.09
C ARG A 393 -12.33 -8.12 -23.86
N ALA A 394 -12.90 -8.20 -22.66
CA ALA A 394 -12.15 -8.05 -21.40
C ALA A 394 -11.06 -9.11 -21.25
N VAL A 395 -11.37 -10.38 -21.51
CA VAL A 395 -10.41 -11.47 -21.45
C VAL A 395 -9.27 -11.23 -22.45
N VAL A 396 -9.57 -10.92 -23.71
CA VAL A 396 -8.54 -10.66 -24.74
C VAL A 396 -7.66 -9.47 -24.38
N LEU A 397 -8.25 -8.38 -23.86
CA LEU A 397 -7.51 -7.21 -23.40
C LEU A 397 -6.52 -7.56 -22.27
N MET A 398 -6.99 -8.28 -21.26
CA MET A 398 -6.14 -8.72 -20.15
C MET A 398 -5.07 -9.71 -20.62
N GLN A 399 -5.39 -10.64 -21.52
CA GLN A 399 -4.41 -11.57 -22.10
C GLN A 399 -3.26 -10.82 -22.76
N GLY A 400 -3.57 -9.85 -23.62
CA GLY A 400 -2.56 -9.01 -24.27
C GLY A 400 -1.66 -8.31 -23.23
N ARG A 401 -2.27 -7.75 -22.18
CA ARG A 401 -1.52 -7.06 -21.13
C ARG A 401 -0.65 -8.01 -20.29
N VAL A 402 -1.16 -9.20 -19.93
CA VAL A 402 -0.46 -10.24 -19.18
C VAL A 402 0.72 -10.77 -20.00
N HIS A 403 0.52 -11.09 -21.28
CA HIS A 403 1.61 -11.55 -22.17
C HIS A 403 2.69 -10.48 -22.35
N ALA A 404 2.32 -9.21 -22.55
CA ALA A 404 3.29 -8.12 -22.62
C ALA A 404 4.10 -7.97 -21.32
N GLN A 405 3.47 -8.24 -20.16
CA GLN A 405 4.17 -8.24 -18.88
C GLN A 405 5.18 -9.39 -18.77
N ILE A 406 4.75 -10.59 -19.15
CA ILE A 406 5.58 -11.79 -19.18
C ILE A 406 6.80 -11.55 -20.08
N GLU A 407 6.58 -11.08 -21.30
CA GLU A 407 7.65 -10.79 -22.27
C GLU A 407 8.63 -9.76 -21.70
N ARG A 408 8.13 -8.68 -21.09
CA ARG A 408 8.98 -7.67 -20.43
C ARG A 408 9.89 -8.27 -19.36
N LEU A 409 9.35 -9.15 -18.51
CA LEU A 409 10.15 -9.82 -17.48
C LEU A 409 11.19 -10.77 -18.08
N HIS A 410 10.87 -11.46 -19.18
CA HIS A 410 11.80 -12.36 -19.87
C HIS A 410 12.93 -11.59 -20.58
N VAL A 411 12.61 -10.49 -21.27
CA VAL A 411 13.59 -9.66 -21.99
C VAL A 411 14.60 -9.06 -21.02
N VAL A 412 14.13 -8.56 -19.87
CA VAL A 412 15.01 -8.03 -18.82
C VAL A 412 15.82 -9.16 -18.17
N GLY A 413 15.26 -10.36 -18.07
CA GLY A 413 15.93 -11.52 -17.47
C GLY A 413 16.14 -11.37 -15.97
N SER A 414 17.14 -12.06 -15.43
CA SER A 414 17.58 -11.93 -14.03
C SER A 414 18.91 -11.18 -14.02
N PRO A 415 18.94 -9.90 -13.60
CA PRO A 415 20.17 -9.13 -13.58
C PRO A 415 21.19 -9.77 -12.63
N GLU A 416 22.44 -9.90 -13.10
CA GLU A 416 23.55 -10.33 -12.25
C GLU A 416 23.82 -9.28 -11.17
N ARG A 417 24.34 -9.72 -10.03
CA ARG A 417 24.75 -8.78 -8.99
C ARG A 417 26.07 -8.14 -9.40
N GLU A 418 26.02 -6.91 -9.88
CA GLU A 418 27.20 -6.15 -10.30
C GLU A 418 27.58 -5.06 -9.28
N GLY A 419 28.88 -4.71 -9.24
CA GLY A 419 29.39 -3.48 -8.63
C GLY A 419 29.04 -3.29 -7.14
N THR A 420 28.37 -2.17 -6.84
CA THR A 420 28.01 -1.68 -5.50
C THR A 420 26.65 -2.17 -5.00
N VAL A 421 25.95 -3.00 -5.78
CA VAL A 421 24.63 -3.53 -5.43
C VAL A 421 24.68 -4.37 -4.15
N ARG A 422 23.84 -4.01 -3.18
CA ARG A 422 23.72 -4.74 -1.92
C ARG A 422 22.98 -6.07 -2.14
N GLU A 423 23.34 -7.06 -1.34
CA GLU A 423 22.81 -8.42 -1.46
C GLU A 423 21.30 -8.50 -1.24
N ARG A 424 20.78 -7.81 -0.22
CA ARG A 424 19.35 -7.83 0.12
C ARG A 424 18.46 -7.26 -1.00
N PRO A 425 18.68 -6.05 -1.53
CA PRO A 425 17.94 -5.55 -2.70
C PRO A 425 17.98 -6.50 -3.90
N TRP A 426 19.15 -7.07 -4.20
CA TRP A 426 19.28 -8.04 -5.30
C TRP A 426 18.44 -9.30 -5.09
N HIS A 427 18.52 -9.91 -3.91
CA HIS A 427 17.73 -11.08 -3.57
C HIS A 427 16.23 -10.79 -3.59
N LEU A 428 15.79 -9.65 -3.03
CA LEU A 428 14.38 -9.24 -3.03
C LEU A 428 13.85 -8.99 -4.46
N ALA A 429 14.62 -8.31 -5.30
CA ALA A 429 14.26 -8.07 -6.70
C ALA A 429 14.15 -9.38 -7.49
N ALA A 430 15.12 -10.29 -7.31
CA ALA A 430 15.10 -11.60 -7.96
C ALA A 430 13.89 -12.44 -7.50
N ARG A 431 13.65 -12.49 -6.18
CA ARG A 431 12.51 -13.22 -5.62
C ARG A 431 11.18 -12.67 -6.10
N LEU A 432 11.00 -11.36 -6.09
CA LEU A 432 9.79 -10.71 -6.58
C LEU A 432 9.51 -11.07 -8.04
N ARG A 433 10.54 -11.00 -8.89
CA ARG A 433 10.44 -11.34 -10.32
C ARG A 433 9.96 -12.77 -10.53
N THR A 434 10.52 -13.73 -9.79
CA THR A 434 10.07 -15.14 -9.86
C THR A 434 8.60 -15.27 -9.48
N LEU A 435 8.20 -14.69 -8.34
CA LEU A 435 6.83 -14.77 -7.84
C LEU A 435 5.81 -14.10 -8.78
N GLU A 436 6.14 -12.93 -9.34
CA GLU A 436 5.30 -12.23 -10.31
C GLU A 436 5.17 -13.04 -11.61
N LEU A 437 6.28 -13.59 -12.11
CA LEU A 437 6.28 -14.36 -13.35
C LEU A 437 5.44 -15.63 -13.25
N GLU A 438 5.51 -16.33 -12.12
CA GLU A 438 4.67 -17.51 -11.86
C GLU A 438 3.18 -17.16 -11.82
N LEU A 439 2.81 -16.08 -11.12
CA LEU A 439 1.42 -15.60 -11.07
C LEU A 439 0.90 -15.23 -12.47
N LEU A 440 1.70 -14.53 -13.27
CA LEU A 440 1.34 -14.15 -14.63
C LEU A 440 1.14 -15.37 -15.54
N ARG A 441 2.01 -16.38 -15.46
CA ARG A 441 1.88 -17.62 -16.26
C ARG A 441 0.59 -18.37 -15.92
N LYS A 442 0.30 -18.54 -14.63
CA LYS A 442 -0.97 -19.15 -14.17
C LYS A 442 -2.18 -18.34 -14.66
N THR A 443 -2.08 -17.01 -14.62
CA THR A 443 -3.12 -16.11 -15.14
C THR A 443 -3.33 -16.28 -16.64
N ALA A 444 -2.25 -16.37 -17.43
CA ALA A 444 -2.33 -16.57 -18.87
C ALA A 444 -3.09 -17.86 -19.23
N GLU A 445 -2.76 -18.97 -18.58
CA GLU A 445 -3.45 -20.26 -18.75
C GLU A 445 -4.94 -20.17 -18.43
N ILE A 446 -5.31 -19.51 -17.32
CA ILE A 446 -6.71 -19.31 -16.92
C ILE A 446 -7.46 -18.48 -17.95
N LEU A 447 -6.85 -17.39 -18.43
CA LEU A 447 -7.47 -16.53 -19.43
C LEU A 447 -7.62 -17.25 -20.78
N ASP A 448 -6.65 -18.08 -21.18
CA ASP A 448 -6.74 -18.91 -22.40
C ASP A 448 -7.92 -19.88 -22.33
N ASN A 449 -8.08 -20.58 -21.21
CA ASN A 449 -9.20 -21.48 -20.99
C ASN A 449 -10.54 -20.73 -21.00
N LYS A 450 -10.60 -19.55 -20.34
CA LYS A 450 -11.81 -18.73 -20.32
C LYS A 450 -12.16 -18.20 -21.70
N ARG A 451 -11.17 -17.78 -22.49
CA ARG A 451 -11.36 -17.36 -23.88
C ARG A 451 -11.89 -18.50 -24.76
N ALA A 452 -11.31 -19.70 -24.67
CA ALA A 452 -11.78 -20.86 -25.41
C ALA A 452 -13.25 -21.18 -25.07
N THR A 453 -13.58 -21.19 -23.77
CA THR A 453 -14.96 -21.40 -23.30
C THR A 453 -15.94 -20.37 -23.84
N LEU A 454 -15.53 -19.09 -23.90
CA LEU A 454 -16.37 -18.02 -24.44
C LEU A 454 -16.57 -18.15 -25.96
N LEU A 455 -15.53 -18.50 -26.71
CA LEU A 455 -15.63 -18.70 -28.17
C LEU A 455 -16.57 -19.85 -28.58
N ASP A 456 -16.78 -20.82 -27.69
CA ASP A 456 -17.74 -21.91 -27.89
C ASP A 456 -19.20 -21.49 -27.59
N SER A 457 -19.43 -20.28 -27.06
CA SER A 457 -20.78 -19.79 -26.79
C SER A 457 -21.50 -19.37 -28.07
N GLU A 458 -22.78 -19.72 -28.16
CA GLU A 458 -23.66 -19.37 -29.26
C GLU A 458 -23.80 -17.86 -29.43
N THR A 459 -23.90 -17.07 -28.35
CA THR A 459 -23.98 -15.60 -28.43
C THR A 459 -22.76 -15.02 -29.12
N ILE A 460 -21.57 -15.54 -28.83
CA ILE A 460 -20.32 -15.11 -29.45
C ILE A 460 -20.21 -15.62 -30.89
N GLN A 461 -20.60 -16.86 -31.16
CA GLN A 461 -20.60 -17.41 -32.51
C GLN A 461 -21.53 -16.65 -33.45
N ARG A 462 -22.74 -16.28 -33.00
CA ARG A 462 -23.65 -15.40 -33.75
C ARG A 462 -23.07 -14.01 -33.92
N TYR A 463 -22.52 -13.40 -32.86
CA TYR A 463 -21.90 -12.07 -32.95
C TYR A 463 -20.73 -12.02 -33.96
N LEU A 464 -19.96 -13.10 -34.06
CA LEU A 464 -18.86 -13.23 -35.03
C LEU A 464 -19.33 -13.66 -36.43
N GLY A 465 -20.62 -13.92 -36.64
CA GLY A 465 -21.18 -14.37 -37.92
C GLY A 465 -20.80 -15.80 -38.30
N LEU A 466 -20.57 -16.68 -37.33
CA LEU A 466 -20.21 -18.10 -37.53
C LEU A 466 -21.42 -19.04 -37.57
N ILE A 467 -22.58 -18.56 -37.09
CA ILE A 467 -23.88 -19.23 -37.19
C ILE A 467 -24.84 -18.21 -37.84
N ASP A 468 -25.47 -18.59 -38.94
CA ASP A 468 -26.51 -17.77 -39.59
C ASP A 468 -27.81 -17.83 -38.75
N ASP A 469 -28.53 -16.70 -38.69
CA ASP A 469 -29.87 -16.61 -38.13
C ASP A 469 -30.86 -17.39 -39.03
N ASP A 470 -30.95 -18.71 -38.87
CA ASP A 470 -31.82 -19.56 -39.68
C ASP A 470 -33.28 -19.66 -39.15
N ASP A 471 -33.75 -18.65 -38.42
CA ASP A 471 -35.08 -18.61 -37.79
C ASP A 471 -36.03 -17.52 -38.37
N ASP A 472 -35.75 -16.99 -39.57
CA ASP A 472 -36.69 -16.11 -40.30
C ASP A 472 -37.24 -16.75 -41.58
N LYS A 473 -37.74 -17.99 -41.45
CA LYS A 473 -38.61 -18.63 -42.45
C LYS A 473 -39.89 -19.16 -41.79
N GLY A 474 -40.94 -18.36 -41.87
CA GLY A 474 -42.29 -18.87 -41.70
C GLY A 474 -43.32 -17.79 -41.44
N ASP A 475 -43.71 -17.06 -42.49
CA ASP A 475 -45.08 -16.59 -42.69
C ASP A 475 -45.27 -16.23 -44.18
N GLU A 476 -45.38 -17.26 -45.03
CA GLU A 476 -46.14 -17.13 -46.27
C GLU A 476 -47.63 -17.31 -45.90
N GLU A 477 -48.34 -16.20 -45.69
CA GLU A 477 -49.81 -16.19 -45.68
C GLU A 477 -50.33 -16.56 -47.08
N GLU A 478 -50.70 -17.83 -47.28
CA GLU A 478 -51.70 -18.18 -48.29
C GLU A 478 -53.07 -17.64 -47.82
N VAL A 479 -53.48 -16.48 -48.33
CA VAL A 479 -54.87 -16.02 -48.25
C VAL A 479 -55.57 -16.32 -49.57
N ASP A 480 -56.34 -17.40 -49.56
CA ASP A 480 -57.28 -17.82 -50.59
C ASP A 480 -58.41 -16.77 -50.72
N PHE A 481 -58.58 -16.20 -51.92
CA PHE A 481 -59.72 -15.37 -52.26
C PHE A 481 -60.74 -16.20 -53.04
N THR A 482 -61.82 -16.60 -52.36
CA THR A 482 -63.12 -16.94 -52.98
C THR A 482 -64.15 -15.85 -52.75
#